data_AF-A0AAN7SYI9-F1
#
_entry.id   AF-A0AAN7SYI9-F1
#
_cell.length_a   1.000
_cell.length_b   1.000
_cell.length_c   1.000
_cell.angle_alpha   90.00
_cell.angle_beta   90.00
_cell.angle_gamma   90.00
#
_symmetry.space_group_name_H-M   'P 1'
#
loop_
_entity.id
_entity.type
_entity.pdbx_description
1 polymer ?
#
loop_
_entity_poly.entity_id
_entity_poly.type
_entity_poly.pdbx_seq_one_letter_code
_entity_poly.pdbx_strand_id
1 'polypeptide(L)'
;MQIVKEEYPFTYYTARPKPPIPNFKAGNINCGLVFSDTMLPGPPAELVAGIDADMIVDKHWLRTAIPHFLQNEKVGMTCFPQNFYNIPKNDPLREDLDTIFHIDDTLQTCLGFGICTGTGWVVRREALDSVGGFPEDVVSEDTTCSAMLQGAGWEVLSLHEVIQHGIQPDTLLGHLKQRTRWSLGNIQLGLKMKFRCFGPLNAKLQPLQRFVGLAIDLNAWTNVVNIVAFPGLAALLLSGAPAIIYQQKVQLIWLLRFACLSVFADFIHKCSLLLIADYRTAFKTSESDFWQIPFFATSIVPALLTKRSHSSASQFWKTSGPGIATLKERGKDHGGPLFPRIKAYILEGMLWFHVLIIFAFLFGFVLDVMRATDLRDEIRSVWQTTDFTNEKPEIRWLFYILTTIGWPPLIWLVVLWSMWTPVGYMLCPPKDEPREEHLTLDKGTSVYYPTDKARKGTEFTPLGRPSDHLSVSIFVYSVICFVGSWYL
;
A
#
# COMPACT_ATOMS: atom_id res chain seq x y z
N MET A 1 26.13 -26.22 -8.72
CA MET A 1 25.88 -26.81 -7.39
C MET A 1 27.12 -27.46 -6.78
N GLN A 2 27.93 -28.20 -7.55
CA GLN A 2 29.15 -28.83 -7.04
C GLN A 2 30.14 -27.82 -6.44
N ILE A 3 30.44 -26.72 -7.15
CA ILE A 3 31.28 -25.61 -6.65
C ILE A 3 30.73 -24.99 -5.35
N VAL A 4 29.42 -24.73 -5.28
CA VAL A 4 28.78 -24.17 -4.07
C VAL A 4 28.84 -25.13 -2.90
N LYS A 5 28.73 -26.45 -3.13
CA LYS A 5 28.83 -27.47 -2.08
C LYS A 5 30.25 -27.67 -1.56
N GLU A 6 31.25 -27.45 -2.40
CA GLU A 6 32.66 -27.51 -1.99
C GLU A 6 33.00 -26.38 -1.01
N GLU A 7 32.43 -25.18 -1.22
CA GLU A 7 32.62 -24.03 -0.34
C GLU A 7 31.64 -24.01 0.85
N TYR A 8 30.40 -24.46 0.65
CA TYR A 8 29.32 -24.46 1.64
C TYR A 8 28.74 -25.88 1.81
N PRO A 9 29.34 -26.74 2.66
CA PRO A 9 28.99 -28.16 2.75
C PRO A 9 27.56 -28.43 3.26
N PHE A 10 26.95 -27.45 3.95
CA PHE A 10 25.59 -27.52 4.46
C PHE A 10 24.55 -26.88 3.52
N THR A 11 24.93 -26.60 2.27
CA THR A 11 24.00 -26.09 1.26
C THR A 11 23.39 -27.23 0.45
N TYR A 12 22.07 -27.32 0.53
CA TYR A 12 21.27 -28.32 -0.18
C TYR A 12 20.35 -27.65 -1.20
N TYR A 13 20.09 -28.35 -2.29
CA TYR A 13 19.17 -27.92 -3.34
C TYR A 13 18.05 -28.93 -3.44
N THR A 14 16.82 -28.44 -3.46
CA THR A 14 15.62 -29.27 -3.67
C THR A 14 14.70 -28.60 -4.67
N ALA A 15 13.96 -29.43 -5.39
CA ALA A 15 12.90 -29.01 -6.31
C ALA A 15 11.79 -30.06 -6.25
N ARG A 16 10.54 -29.61 -6.39
CA ARG A 16 9.37 -30.48 -6.33
C ARG A 16 8.65 -30.54 -7.68
N PRO A 17 7.94 -31.64 -7.98
CA PRO A 17 7.02 -31.68 -9.11
C PRO A 17 5.96 -30.58 -8.99
N LYS A 18 5.58 -29.98 -10.12
CA LYS A 18 4.51 -28.97 -10.13
C LYS A 18 3.16 -29.64 -9.87
N PRO A 19 2.40 -29.23 -8.85
CA PRO A 19 1.08 -29.78 -8.62
C PRO A 19 0.10 -29.33 -9.71
N PRO A 20 -1.02 -30.05 -9.90
CA PRO A 20 -2.06 -29.66 -10.88
C PRO A 20 -2.65 -28.28 -10.61
N ILE A 21 -2.80 -27.91 -9.34
CA ILE A 21 -3.19 -26.58 -8.89
C ILE A 21 -1.96 -25.90 -8.29
N PRO A 22 -1.48 -24.78 -8.84
CA PRO A 22 -0.32 -24.07 -8.28
C PRO A 22 -0.57 -23.58 -6.85
N ASN A 23 0.34 -23.93 -5.94
CA ASN A 23 0.43 -23.49 -4.54
C ASN A 23 1.75 -22.69 -4.27
N PHE A 24 2.40 -22.24 -5.35
CA PHE A 24 3.45 -21.21 -5.38
C PHE A 24 4.54 -21.34 -4.27
N LYS A 25 4.84 -20.24 -3.58
CA LYS A 25 5.89 -20.12 -2.56
C LYS A 25 5.57 -20.98 -1.33
N ALA A 26 4.34 -20.96 -0.84
CA ALA A 26 3.89 -21.77 0.29
C ALA A 26 4.25 -23.26 0.13
N GLY A 27 3.87 -23.86 -1.01
CA GLY A 27 4.15 -25.27 -1.25
C GLY A 27 5.64 -25.56 -1.46
N ASN A 28 6.43 -24.59 -1.95
CA ASN A 28 7.89 -24.75 -2.03
C ASN A 28 8.50 -24.78 -0.63
N ILE A 29 8.05 -23.89 0.26
CA ILE A 29 8.50 -23.84 1.66
C ILE A 29 8.12 -25.13 2.39
N ASN A 30 6.85 -25.56 2.30
CA ASN A 30 6.39 -26.79 2.94
C ASN A 30 7.16 -28.04 2.46
N CYS A 31 7.43 -28.13 1.15
CA CYS A 31 8.28 -29.20 0.63
C CYS A 31 9.73 -29.09 1.13
N GLY A 32 10.25 -27.87 1.24
CA GLY A 32 11.58 -27.60 1.79
C GLY A 32 11.72 -28.00 3.26
N LEU A 33 10.68 -27.79 4.07
CA LEU A 33 10.61 -28.22 5.47
C LEU A 33 10.76 -29.73 5.59
N VAL A 34 9.91 -30.49 4.88
CA VAL A 34 9.96 -31.96 4.87
C VAL A 34 11.31 -32.46 4.35
N PHE A 35 11.84 -31.82 3.31
CA PHE A 35 13.15 -32.17 2.78
C PHE A 35 14.27 -31.94 3.80
N SER A 36 14.24 -30.81 4.53
CA SER A 36 15.26 -30.45 5.51
C SER A 36 15.38 -31.46 6.64
N ASP A 37 14.28 -32.10 7.04
CA ASP A 37 14.23 -33.15 8.06
C ASP A 37 15.03 -34.40 7.67
N THR A 38 15.39 -34.54 6.38
CA THR A 38 16.13 -35.70 5.85
C THR A 38 17.63 -35.41 5.61
N MET A 39 18.09 -34.17 5.77
CA MET A 39 19.43 -33.74 5.34
C MET A 39 20.54 -33.97 6.36
N LEU A 40 20.24 -33.84 7.65
CA LEU A 40 21.22 -33.92 8.74
C LEU A 40 20.88 -35.06 9.71
N PRO A 41 21.88 -35.79 10.24
CA PRO A 41 21.65 -36.74 11.31
C PRO A 41 21.29 -35.99 12.59
N GLY A 42 20.09 -36.24 13.12
CA GLY A 42 19.60 -35.60 14.33
C GLY A 42 18.11 -35.29 14.27
N PRO A 43 17.54 -34.67 15.31
CA PRO A 43 16.18 -34.15 15.25
C PRO A 43 16.07 -33.01 14.22
N PRO A 44 14.86 -32.77 13.67
CA PRO A 44 14.59 -31.58 12.86
C PRO A 44 15.04 -30.29 13.55
N ALA A 45 15.41 -29.29 12.76
CA ALA A 45 15.77 -27.98 13.28
C ALA A 45 14.60 -27.36 14.08
N GLU A 46 14.87 -26.90 15.30
CA GLU A 46 13.88 -26.26 16.17
C GLU A 46 13.37 -24.94 15.57
N LEU A 47 14.25 -24.22 14.89
CA LEU A 47 13.95 -22.93 14.26
C LEU A 47 14.23 -23.01 12.76
N VAL A 48 13.35 -22.44 11.96
CA VAL A 48 13.48 -22.34 10.51
C VAL A 48 13.45 -20.88 10.11
N ALA A 49 14.33 -20.50 9.20
CA ALA A 49 14.39 -19.15 8.65
C ALA A 49 14.03 -19.15 7.16
N GLY A 50 13.39 -18.08 6.69
CA GLY A 50 13.07 -17.87 5.29
C GLY A 50 13.43 -16.47 4.82
N ILE A 51 14.13 -16.41 3.69
CA ILE A 51 14.58 -15.17 3.05
C ILE A 51 14.25 -15.28 1.56
N ASP A 52 13.67 -14.23 1.00
CA ASP A 52 13.41 -14.14 -0.43
C ASP A 52 14.70 -13.94 -1.23
N ALA A 53 14.73 -14.44 -2.47
CA ALA A 53 15.96 -14.49 -3.28
C ALA A 53 16.53 -13.09 -3.64
N ASP A 54 15.72 -12.05 -3.49
CA ASP A 54 16.06 -10.66 -3.75
C ASP A 54 16.43 -9.88 -2.48
N MET A 55 16.47 -10.53 -1.32
CA MET A 55 16.80 -9.95 -0.02
C MET A 55 18.22 -10.29 0.43
N ILE A 56 18.99 -9.27 0.78
CA ILE A 56 20.34 -9.37 1.34
C ILE A 56 20.25 -9.12 2.84
N VAL A 57 20.65 -10.10 3.65
CA VAL A 57 20.65 -10.00 5.12
C VAL A 57 22.03 -9.66 5.67
N ASP A 58 22.06 -8.88 6.75
CA ASP A 58 23.31 -8.56 7.45
C ASP A 58 23.86 -9.78 8.20
N LYS A 59 25.18 -9.79 8.42
CA LYS A 59 25.92 -10.87 9.12
C LYS A 59 25.41 -11.21 10.53
N HIS A 60 24.65 -10.32 11.16
CA HIS A 60 24.09 -10.50 12.50
C HIS A 60 22.60 -10.84 12.50
N TRP A 61 22.01 -11.08 11.34
CA TRP A 61 20.56 -11.30 11.16
C TRP A 61 19.96 -12.33 12.12
N LEU A 62 20.52 -13.56 12.17
CA LEU A 62 20.08 -14.57 13.14
C LEU A 62 20.39 -14.18 14.59
N ARG A 63 21.52 -13.51 14.85
CA ARG A 63 21.88 -13.10 16.23
C ARG A 63 20.91 -12.08 16.81
N THR A 64 20.20 -11.33 15.97
CA THR A 64 19.14 -10.42 16.39
C THR A 64 17.82 -11.17 16.66
N ALA A 65 17.45 -12.16 15.83
CA ALA A 65 16.18 -12.87 16.00
C ALA A 65 16.17 -13.91 17.13
N ILE A 66 17.24 -14.72 17.23
CA ILE A 66 17.29 -15.90 18.12
C ILE A 66 17.05 -15.58 19.61
N PRO A 67 17.57 -14.48 20.19
CA PRO A 67 17.34 -14.14 21.60
C PRO A 67 15.85 -14.08 22.00
N HIS A 68 14.97 -13.66 21.09
CA HIS A 68 13.52 -13.59 21.37
C HIS A 68 12.90 -14.97 21.62
N PHE A 69 13.35 -16.00 20.88
CA PHE A 69 12.89 -17.39 21.06
C PHE A 69 13.44 -18.03 22.33
N LEU A 70 14.65 -17.64 22.75
CA LEU A 70 15.28 -18.15 23.97
C LEU A 70 14.67 -17.55 25.23
N GLN A 71 14.23 -16.29 25.17
CA GLN A 71 13.63 -15.59 26.30
C GLN A 71 12.16 -15.96 26.53
N ASN A 72 11.43 -16.27 25.46
CA ASN A 72 10.02 -16.60 25.55
C ASN A 72 9.66 -17.77 24.62
N GLU A 73 9.32 -18.90 25.23
CA GLU A 73 8.90 -20.11 24.52
C GLU A 73 7.64 -19.88 23.67
N LYS A 74 6.78 -18.91 24.02
CA LYS A 74 5.57 -18.58 23.25
C LYS A 74 5.86 -17.82 21.97
N VAL A 75 7.07 -17.33 21.74
CA VAL A 75 7.43 -16.70 20.45
C VAL A 75 7.45 -17.80 19.39
N GLY A 76 6.45 -17.76 18.52
CA GLY A 76 6.30 -18.68 17.40
C GLY A 76 6.98 -18.17 16.14
N MET A 77 7.02 -16.85 15.93
CA MET A 77 7.63 -16.25 14.74
C MET A 77 8.18 -14.85 15.03
N THR A 78 9.31 -14.51 14.42
CA THR A 78 9.86 -13.15 14.37
C THR A 78 10.03 -12.73 12.91
N CYS A 79 9.80 -11.47 12.59
CA CYS A 79 10.01 -10.91 11.26
C CYS A 79 10.79 -9.60 11.35
N PHE A 80 11.59 -9.29 10.35
CA PHE A 80 12.31 -8.01 10.27
C PHE A 80 11.60 -7.02 9.34
N PRO A 81 11.80 -5.70 9.54
CA PRO A 81 11.33 -4.71 8.58
C PRO A 81 12.06 -4.91 7.25
N GLN A 82 11.41 -4.61 6.14
CA GLN A 82 12.05 -4.67 4.82
C GLN A 82 12.53 -3.26 4.46
N ASN A 83 13.82 -3.14 4.13
CA ASN A 83 14.38 -1.91 3.57
C ASN A 83 14.76 -2.15 2.12
N PHE A 84 14.65 -1.14 1.25
CA PHE A 84 14.90 -1.32 -0.18
C PHE A 84 15.93 -0.32 -0.69
N TYR A 85 16.90 -0.83 -1.46
CA TYR A 85 18.07 -0.05 -1.87
C TYR A 85 17.98 0.49 -3.30
N ASN A 86 16.93 0.17 -4.06
CA ASN A 86 16.67 0.68 -5.42
C ASN A 86 15.46 1.64 -5.46
N ILE A 87 15.21 2.37 -4.37
CA ILE A 87 14.15 3.37 -4.33
C ILE A 87 14.69 4.67 -4.95
N PRO A 88 14.05 5.18 -6.01
CA PRO A 88 14.49 6.43 -6.62
C PRO A 88 14.25 7.63 -5.72
N LYS A 89 15.05 8.68 -5.94
CA LYS A 89 14.87 9.97 -5.26
C LYS A 89 13.48 10.56 -5.57
N ASN A 90 12.81 11.08 -4.53
CA ASN A 90 11.42 11.54 -4.59
C ASN A 90 10.45 10.49 -5.15
N ASP A 91 10.63 9.20 -4.83
CA ASP A 91 9.81 8.11 -5.36
C ASP A 91 8.31 8.46 -5.32
N PRO A 92 7.64 8.53 -6.48
CA PRO A 92 6.23 8.84 -6.54
C PRO A 92 5.32 7.64 -6.23
N LEU A 93 5.84 6.41 -6.25
CA LEU A 93 5.04 5.19 -6.12
C LEU A 93 4.89 4.69 -4.67
N ARG A 94 5.63 5.26 -3.71
CA ARG A 94 5.64 4.83 -2.29
C ARG A 94 6.10 3.38 -2.14
N GLU A 95 7.17 3.05 -2.83
CA GLU A 95 7.87 1.77 -2.73
C GLU A 95 8.68 1.64 -1.44
N ASP A 96 8.87 2.73 -0.72
CA ASP A 96 9.60 2.76 0.55
C ASP A 96 8.97 1.89 1.65
N LEU A 97 7.63 1.89 1.74
CA LEU A 97 6.91 1.16 2.78
C LEU A 97 7.30 1.57 4.22
N ASP A 98 7.92 2.73 4.40
CA ASP A 98 8.47 3.17 5.69
C ASP A 98 7.35 3.28 6.74
N THR A 99 6.17 3.77 6.34
CA THR A 99 4.99 3.82 7.22
C THR A 99 4.60 2.44 7.75
N ILE A 100 4.64 1.41 6.91
CA ILE A 100 4.23 0.05 7.31
C ILE A 100 5.28 -0.52 8.26
N PHE A 101 6.55 -0.52 7.86
CA PHE A 101 7.60 -1.24 8.58
C PHE A 101 8.09 -0.51 9.84
N HIS A 102 8.10 0.82 9.86
CA HIS A 102 8.63 1.59 10.98
C HIS A 102 7.56 2.13 11.94
N ILE A 103 6.31 2.23 11.50
CA ILE A 103 5.20 2.74 12.32
C ILE A 103 4.19 1.62 12.59
N ASP A 104 3.52 1.13 11.55
CA ASP A 104 2.35 0.25 11.72
C ASP A 104 2.74 -1.09 12.36
N ASP A 105 3.75 -1.78 11.83
CA ASP A 105 4.20 -3.08 12.34
C ASP A 105 4.72 -2.98 13.78
N THR A 106 5.34 -1.85 14.12
CA THR A 106 5.84 -1.57 15.47
C THR A 106 4.68 -1.39 16.45
N LEU A 107 3.74 -0.50 16.12
CA LEU A 107 2.56 -0.26 16.93
C LEU A 107 1.72 -1.52 17.11
N GLN A 108 1.52 -2.28 16.03
CA GLN A 108 0.78 -3.54 16.08
C GLN A 108 1.50 -4.56 16.97
N THR A 109 2.82 -4.68 16.88
CA THR A 109 3.60 -5.59 17.75
C THR A 109 3.50 -5.18 19.22
N CYS A 110 3.52 -3.87 19.54
CA CYS A 110 3.28 -3.39 20.91
C CYS A 110 1.88 -3.72 21.45
N LEU A 111 0.89 -3.89 20.57
CA LEU A 111 -0.47 -4.34 20.91
C LEU A 111 -0.60 -5.88 20.93
N GLY A 112 0.52 -6.60 20.80
CA GLY A 112 0.56 -8.06 20.73
C GLY A 112 0.07 -8.64 19.40
N PHE A 113 0.12 -7.85 18.31
CA PHE A 113 -0.42 -8.20 17.00
C PHE A 113 0.67 -8.12 15.90
N GLY A 114 1.78 -8.85 16.04
CA GLY A 114 2.80 -8.85 14.97
C GLY A 114 2.33 -9.52 13.67
N ILE A 115 2.80 -9.02 12.52
CA ILE A 115 2.45 -9.55 11.20
C ILE A 115 3.73 -9.95 10.46
N CYS A 116 3.70 -11.11 9.80
CA CYS A 116 4.74 -11.46 8.84
C CYS A 116 4.39 -10.93 7.45
N THR A 117 5.29 -10.13 6.87
CA THR A 117 5.14 -9.49 5.55
C THR A 117 6.00 -10.15 4.46
N GLY A 118 6.56 -11.33 4.74
CA GLY A 118 6.96 -12.30 3.71
C GLY A 118 8.41 -12.78 3.70
N THR A 119 9.36 -11.89 3.87
CA THR A 119 10.79 -12.25 3.93
C THR A 119 11.40 -11.89 5.27
N GLY A 120 12.51 -12.52 5.60
CA GLY A 120 13.24 -12.26 6.83
C GLY A 120 12.46 -12.71 8.04
N TRP A 121 11.79 -13.86 7.96
CA TRP A 121 11.15 -14.47 9.10
C TRP A 121 12.01 -15.60 9.67
N VAL A 122 11.91 -15.78 10.98
CA VAL A 122 12.35 -16.97 11.71
C VAL A 122 11.11 -17.51 12.42
N VAL A 123 10.90 -18.83 12.37
CA VAL A 123 9.73 -19.48 12.95
C VAL A 123 10.15 -20.70 13.74
N ARG A 124 9.49 -20.91 14.89
CA ARG A 124 9.61 -22.13 15.68
C ARG A 124 8.90 -23.27 14.95
N ARG A 125 9.60 -24.37 14.72
CA ARG A 125 9.09 -25.51 13.95
C ARG A 125 7.84 -26.10 14.59
N GLU A 126 7.83 -26.25 15.92
CA GLU A 126 6.64 -26.68 16.67
C GLU A 126 5.43 -25.76 16.43
N ALA A 127 5.65 -24.44 16.45
CA ALA A 127 4.59 -23.48 16.23
C ALA A 127 4.02 -23.60 14.82
N LEU A 128 4.89 -23.72 13.82
CA LEU A 128 4.51 -23.89 12.42
C LEU A 128 3.76 -25.21 12.17
N ASP A 129 4.24 -26.32 12.74
CA ASP A 129 3.61 -27.63 12.63
C ASP A 129 2.23 -27.63 13.32
N SER A 130 2.05 -26.90 14.43
CA SER A 130 0.78 -26.78 15.15
C SER A 130 -0.35 -26.14 14.33
N VAL A 131 0.00 -25.38 13.29
CA VAL A 131 -0.94 -24.74 12.36
C VAL A 131 -0.97 -25.39 10.98
N GLY A 132 -0.22 -26.49 10.79
CA GLY A 132 -0.20 -27.27 9.55
C GLY A 132 0.73 -26.73 8.46
N GLY A 133 1.76 -25.96 8.81
CA GLY A 133 2.69 -25.36 7.86
C GLY A 133 2.21 -24.02 7.28
N PHE A 134 2.82 -23.60 6.17
CA PHE A 134 2.37 -22.41 5.45
C PHE A 134 1.11 -22.73 4.65
N PRO A 135 0.05 -21.89 4.72
CA PRO A 135 -1.21 -22.15 4.04
C PRO A 135 -1.06 -22.04 2.52
N GLU A 136 -1.48 -23.09 1.81
CA GLU A 136 -1.33 -23.21 0.36
C GLU A 136 -2.56 -22.73 -0.44
N ASP A 137 -3.66 -22.44 0.25
CA ASP A 137 -4.96 -22.04 -0.30
C ASP A 137 -5.17 -20.52 -0.35
N VAL A 138 -4.11 -19.74 -0.10
CA VAL A 138 -4.12 -18.26 -0.06
C VAL A 138 -2.97 -17.69 -0.88
N VAL A 139 -3.12 -16.43 -1.30
CA VAL A 139 -2.12 -15.73 -2.11
C VAL A 139 -1.01 -15.08 -1.25
N SER A 140 -1.32 -14.69 0.00
CA SER A 140 -0.36 -14.17 0.98
C SER A 140 -0.17 -15.18 2.11
N GLU A 141 0.68 -16.18 1.87
CA GLU A 141 0.89 -17.31 2.77
C GLU A 141 1.56 -16.93 4.08
N ASP A 142 2.43 -15.93 4.01
CA ASP A 142 3.24 -15.36 5.09
C ASP A 142 2.36 -14.68 6.16
N THR A 143 1.60 -13.67 5.75
CA THR A 143 0.68 -12.92 6.60
C THR A 143 -0.40 -13.85 7.15
N THR A 144 -0.88 -14.80 6.34
CA THR A 144 -1.87 -15.78 6.81
C THR A 144 -1.29 -16.76 7.82
N CYS A 145 -0.06 -17.25 7.62
CA CYS A 145 0.62 -18.10 8.59
C CYS A 145 0.77 -17.38 9.93
N SER A 146 1.25 -16.12 9.93
CA SER A 146 1.39 -15.35 11.17
C SER A 146 0.06 -15.15 11.91
N ALA A 147 -1.04 -14.89 11.19
CA ALA A 147 -2.36 -14.78 11.79
C ALA A 147 -2.85 -16.12 12.39
N MET A 148 -2.59 -17.25 11.71
CA MET A 148 -2.93 -18.57 12.21
C MET A 148 -2.12 -18.93 13.46
N LEU A 149 -0.84 -18.55 13.51
CA LEU A 149 0.02 -18.72 14.70
C LEU A 149 -0.54 -17.96 15.91
N GLN A 150 -0.92 -16.68 15.74
CA GLN A 150 -1.61 -15.91 16.78
C GLN A 150 -2.92 -16.57 17.21
N GLY A 151 -3.69 -17.06 16.23
CA GLY A 151 -4.90 -17.84 16.42
C GLY A 151 -4.74 -19.09 17.30
N ALA A 152 -3.57 -19.73 17.19
CA ALA A 152 -3.12 -20.88 17.97
C ALA A 152 -2.42 -20.50 19.29
N GLY A 153 -2.34 -19.21 19.61
CA GLY A 153 -1.84 -18.67 20.88
C GLY A 153 -0.33 -18.42 20.90
N TRP A 154 0.34 -18.47 19.75
CA TRP A 154 1.75 -18.10 19.61
C TRP A 154 1.90 -16.58 19.47
N GLU A 155 3.00 -16.05 19.97
CA GLU A 155 3.40 -14.67 19.75
C GLU A 155 4.13 -14.55 18.41
N VAL A 156 3.75 -13.51 17.66
CA VAL A 156 4.43 -13.08 16.44
C VAL A 156 4.99 -11.71 16.71
N LEU A 157 6.29 -11.53 16.47
CA LEU A 157 7.01 -10.29 16.74
C LEU A 157 7.52 -9.68 15.43
N SER A 158 7.18 -8.42 15.18
CA SER A 158 7.84 -7.62 14.14
C SER A 158 8.94 -6.82 14.82
N LEU A 159 10.19 -7.15 14.49
CA LEU A 159 11.38 -6.50 15.06
C LEU A 159 11.59 -5.13 14.41
N HIS A 160 12.43 -4.27 15.00
CA HIS A 160 12.63 -2.90 14.51
C HIS A 160 13.95 -2.73 13.76
N GLU A 161 14.90 -3.63 13.99
CA GLU A 161 16.24 -3.57 13.44
C GLU A 161 16.23 -3.72 11.91
N VAL A 162 16.73 -2.72 11.21
CA VAL A 162 16.91 -2.74 9.75
C VAL A 162 18.18 -3.49 9.39
N ILE A 163 18.04 -4.81 9.23
CA ILE A 163 19.16 -5.73 8.97
C ILE A 163 18.92 -6.64 7.76
N GLN A 164 17.95 -6.29 6.92
CA GLN A 164 17.71 -6.90 5.62
C GLN A 164 17.38 -5.84 4.58
N HIS A 165 17.85 -6.05 3.36
CA HIS A 165 17.80 -5.08 2.28
C HIS A 165 17.43 -5.76 0.96
N GLY A 166 16.29 -5.39 0.39
CA GLY A 166 15.76 -5.94 -0.85
C GLY A 166 15.67 -4.93 -1.99
N ILE A 167 14.99 -5.34 -3.04
CA ILE A 167 14.64 -4.48 -4.17
C ILE A 167 13.12 -4.39 -4.35
N GLN A 168 12.68 -3.26 -4.86
CA GLN A 168 11.32 -3.05 -5.33
C GLN A 168 11.22 -3.22 -6.85
N PRO A 169 10.02 -3.44 -7.40
CA PRO A 169 9.85 -3.58 -8.84
C PRO A 169 10.36 -2.36 -9.62
N ASP A 170 11.14 -2.60 -10.67
CA ASP A 170 11.69 -1.52 -11.49
C ASP A 170 10.66 -0.86 -12.43
N THR A 171 9.39 -1.28 -12.37
CA THR A 171 8.34 -0.77 -13.25
C THR A 171 7.02 -0.53 -12.52
N LEU A 172 6.24 0.46 -12.99
CA LEU A 172 4.92 0.75 -12.42
C LEU A 172 3.95 -0.44 -12.55
N LEU A 173 3.99 -1.20 -13.65
CA LEU A 173 3.17 -2.42 -13.78
C LEU A 173 3.63 -3.54 -12.85
N GLY A 174 4.94 -3.67 -12.60
CA GLY A 174 5.50 -4.58 -11.61
C GLY A 174 5.05 -4.21 -10.19
N HIS A 175 5.11 -2.92 -9.85
CA HIS A 175 4.61 -2.36 -8.60
C HIS A 175 3.13 -2.69 -8.40
N LEU A 176 2.29 -2.36 -9.39
CA LEU A 176 0.86 -2.64 -9.35
C LEU A 176 0.56 -4.13 -9.18
N LYS A 177 1.39 -5.01 -9.77
CA LYS A 177 1.19 -6.46 -9.69
C LYS A 177 1.39 -6.94 -8.26
N GLN A 178 2.48 -6.47 -7.65
CA GLN A 178 2.83 -6.76 -6.26
C GLN A 178 1.74 -6.25 -5.31
N ARG A 179 1.35 -4.98 -5.42
CA ARG A 179 0.33 -4.34 -4.56
C ARG A 179 -1.04 -4.97 -4.68
N THR A 180 -1.45 -5.30 -5.90
CA THR A 180 -2.73 -5.95 -6.15
C THR A 180 -2.77 -7.37 -5.58
N ARG A 181 -1.64 -8.09 -5.64
CA ARG A 181 -1.47 -9.40 -4.99
C ARG A 181 -1.66 -9.28 -3.48
N TRP A 182 -1.03 -8.29 -2.85
CA TRP A 182 -1.15 -8.05 -1.40
C TRP A 182 -2.58 -7.67 -0.98
N SER A 183 -3.22 -6.77 -1.73
CA SER A 183 -4.60 -6.37 -1.48
C SER A 183 -5.57 -7.55 -1.52
N LEU A 184 -5.44 -8.42 -2.55
CA LEU A 184 -6.22 -9.66 -2.64
C LEU A 184 -5.91 -10.62 -1.48
N GLY A 185 -4.63 -10.79 -1.14
CA GLY A 185 -4.20 -11.66 -0.06
C GLY A 185 -4.76 -11.22 1.30
N ASN A 186 -4.82 -9.92 1.59
CA ASN A 186 -5.39 -9.39 2.82
C ASN A 186 -6.91 -9.65 2.91
N ILE A 187 -7.63 -9.56 1.79
CA ILE A 187 -9.06 -9.91 1.74
C ILE A 187 -9.27 -11.41 1.98
N GLN A 188 -8.46 -12.26 1.34
CA GLN A 188 -8.51 -13.71 1.55
C GLN A 188 -8.20 -14.09 2.99
N LEU A 189 -7.20 -13.43 3.59
CA LEU A 189 -6.85 -13.58 5.00
C LEU A 189 -8.04 -13.26 5.90
N GLY A 190 -8.65 -12.08 5.75
CA GLY A 190 -9.81 -11.69 6.53
C GLY A 190 -10.96 -12.69 6.39
N LEU A 191 -11.25 -13.19 5.18
CA LEU A 191 -12.28 -14.21 4.98
C LEU A 191 -11.93 -15.55 5.64
N LYS A 192 -10.69 -16.04 5.46
CA LYS A 192 -10.22 -17.32 6.02
C LYS A 192 -10.25 -17.29 7.56
N MET A 193 -9.80 -16.18 8.13
CA MET A 193 -9.81 -15.93 9.57
C MET A 193 -11.17 -15.43 10.07
N LYS A 194 -12.21 -15.37 9.25
CA LYS A 194 -13.56 -14.89 9.63
C LYS A 194 -13.51 -13.54 10.36
N PHE A 195 -12.72 -12.62 9.82
CA PHE A 195 -12.44 -11.29 10.36
C PHE A 195 -11.93 -11.31 11.79
N ARG A 196 -11.28 -12.42 12.19
CA ARG A 196 -10.76 -12.71 13.53
C ARG A 196 -11.81 -12.68 14.65
N CYS A 197 -13.10 -12.68 14.30
CA CYS A 197 -14.20 -12.59 15.26
C CYS A 197 -14.51 -13.93 15.94
N PHE A 198 -14.49 -15.04 15.19
CA PHE A 198 -14.92 -16.36 15.71
C PHE A 198 -14.32 -17.53 14.92
N GLY A 199 -14.52 -18.75 15.42
CA GLY A 199 -14.06 -19.98 14.78
C GLY A 199 -12.74 -20.54 15.33
N PRO A 200 -12.38 -21.78 14.95
CA PRO A 200 -11.28 -22.51 15.56
C PRO A 200 -9.91 -21.87 15.32
N LEU A 201 -9.71 -21.26 14.14
CA LEU A 201 -8.47 -20.54 13.82
C LEU A 201 -8.25 -19.29 14.69
N ASN A 202 -9.26 -18.84 15.42
CA ASN A 202 -9.17 -17.67 16.28
C ASN A 202 -9.29 -18.03 17.76
N ALA A 203 -9.26 -19.32 18.13
CA ALA A 203 -9.68 -19.78 19.44
C ALA A 203 -8.91 -19.13 20.59
N LYS A 204 -7.60 -18.85 20.40
CA LYS A 204 -6.72 -18.29 21.43
C LYS A 204 -6.40 -16.81 21.25
N LEU A 205 -7.03 -16.12 20.28
CA LEU A 205 -6.86 -14.67 20.13
C LEU A 205 -7.45 -13.91 21.32
N GLN A 206 -6.65 -12.99 21.85
CA GLN A 206 -7.04 -12.06 22.90
C GLN A 206 -8.03 -11.01 22.39
N PRO A 207 -8.89 -10.42 23.24
CA PRO A 207 -9.88 -9.42 22.81
C PRO A 207 -9.27 -8.24 22.05
N LEU A 208 -8.12 -7.73 22.49
CA LEU A 208 -7.42 -6.64 21.81
C LEU A 208 -6.90 -7.06 20.43
N GLN A 209 -6.29 -8.25 20.32
CA GLN A 209 -5.84 -8.80 19.04
C GLN A 209 -6.99 -9.00 18.05
N ARG A 210 -8.17 -9.41 18.55
CA ARG A 210 -9.39 -9.51 17.72
C ARG A 210 -9.84 -8.15 17.22
N PHE A 211 -9.85 -7.13 18.09
CA PHE A 211 -10.25 -5.78 17.72
C PHE A 211 -9.30 -5.17 16.68
N VAL A 212 -7.98 -5.23 16.93
CA VAL A 212 -6.95 -4.74 16.00
C VAL A 212 -7.03 -5.51 14.68
N GLY A 213 -7.10 -6.83 14.75
CA GLY A 213 -7.19 -7.67 13.56
C GLY A 213 -8.46 -7.47 12.74
N LEU A 214 -9.61 -7.24 13.39
CA LEU A 214 -10.86 -6.86 12.72
C LEU A 214 -10.70 -5.52 12.00
N ALA A 215 -10.09 -4.52 12.65
CA ALA A 215 -9.88 -3.21 12.05
C ALA A 215 -8.99 -3.31 10.80
N ILE A 216 -7.90 -4.09 10.84
CA ILE A 216 -7.00 -4.31 9.70
C ILE A 216 -7.71 -5.07 8.58
N ASP A 217 -8.45 -6.14 8.91
CA ASP A 217 -9.18 -6.92 7.92
C ASP A 217 -10.24 -6.07 7.22
N LEU A 218 -11.00 -5.25 7.96
CA LEU A 218 -11.98 -4.34 7.39
C LEU A 218 -11.32 -3.23 6.56
N ASN A 219 -10.15 -2.75 6.97
CA ASN A 219 -9.43 -1.73 6.22
C ASN A 219 -9.10 -2.20 4.79
N ALA A 220 -8.75 -3.48 4.60
CA ALA A 220 -8.50 -4.05 3.27
C ALA A 220 -9.72 -3.93 2.33
N TRP A 221 -10.94 -3.92 2.87
CA TRP A 221 -12.19 -3.78 2.11
C TRP A 221 -12.57 -2.34 1.78
N THR A 222 -11.99 -1.35 2.46
CA THR A 222 -12.26 0.07 2.15
C THR A 222 -11.86 0.41 0.71
N ASN A 223 -10.80 -0.22 0.21
CA ASN A 223 -10.39 -0.16 -1.19
C ASN A 223 -11.53 -0.52 -2.14
N VAL A 224 -12.40 -1.46 -1.79
CA VAL A 224 -13.54 -1.88 -2.62
C VAL A 224 -14.62 -0.81 -2.64
N VAL A 225 -14.92 -0.21 -1.49
CA VAL A 225 -15.92 0.87 -1.37
C VAL A 225 -15.49 2.09 -2.18
N ASN A 226 -14.20 2.44 -2.12
CA ASN A 226 -13.67 3.62 -2.79
C ASN A 226 -13.70 3.52 -4.33
N ILE A 227 -13.82 2.32 -4.91
CA ILE A 227 -13.99 2.12 -6.37
C ILE A 227 -15.23 2.87 -6.88
N VAL A 228 -16.32 2.81 -6.12
CA VAL A 228 -17.59 3.46 -6.48
C VAL A 228 -17.54 4.96 -6.19
N ALA A 229 -16.77 5.36 -5.18
CA ALA A 229 -16.67 6.75 -4.74
C ALA A 229 -16.08 7.67 -5.81
N PHE A 230 -15.08 7.24 -6.58
CA PHE A 230 -14.40 8.14 -7.54
C PHE A 230 -15.23 8.51 -8.77
N PRO A 231 -15.88 7.58 -9.49
CA PRO A 231 -16.81 7.96 -10.54
C PRO A 231 -17.98 8.78 -9.99
N GLY A 232 -18.43 8.49 -8.76
CA GLY A 232 -19.45 9.28 -8.07
C GLY A 232 -19.02 10.73 -7.84
N LEU A 233 -17.78 10.95 -7.37
CA LEU A 233 -17.21 12.27 -7.19
C LEU A 233 -17.01 13.01 -8.53
N ALA A 234 -16.60 12.31 -9.58
CA ALA A 234 -16.52 12.87 -10.94
C ALA A 234 -17.90 13.33 -11.41
N ALA A 235 -18.91 12.47 -11.25
CA ALA A 235 -20.29 12.75 -11.65
C ALA A 235 -20.89 13.92 -10.86
N LEU A 236 -20.56 14.01 -9.57
CA LEU A 236 -20.97 15.12 -8.71
C LEU A 236 -20.50 16.47 -9.26
N LEU A 237 -19.19 16.61 -9.54
CA LEU A 237 -18.61 17.82 -10.15
C LEU A 237 -19.23 18.10 -11.53
N LEU A 238 -19.30 17.09 -12.40
CA LEU A 238 -19.90 17.26 -13.72
C LEU A 238 -21.37 17.70 -13.67
N SER A 239 -22.12 17.27 -12.64
CA SER A 239 -23.53 17.63 -12.45
C SER A 239 -23.75 19.01 -11.81
N GLY A 240 -22.72 19.54 -11.12
CA GLY A 240 -22.81 20.78 -10.35
C GLY A 240 -23.65 20.67 -9.09
N ALA A 241 -23.96 19.44 -8.64
CA ALA A 241 -24.65 19.20 -7.38
C ALA A 241 -23.68 19.39 -6.19
N PRO A 242 -24.18 19.84 -5.03
CA PRO A 242 -23.33 20.11 -3.88
C PRO A 242 -22.78 18.82 -3.30
N ALA A 243 -21.53 18.87 -2.84
CA ALA A 243 -20.85 17.78 -2.12
C ALA A 243 -21.47 17.47 -0.75
N ILE A 244 -22.36 18.34 -0.27
CA ILE A 244 -23.06 18.18 0.98
C ILE A 244 -24.53 18.54 0.81
N ILE A 245 -25.40 17.75 1.43
CA ILE A 245 -26.85 18.02 1.45
C ILE A 245 -27.17 18.85 2.68
N TYR A 246 -27.88 19.97 2.46
CA TYR A 246 -28.36 20.86 3.50
C TYR A 246 -29.71 21.45 3.08
N GLN A 247 -30.50 21.86 4.06
CA GLN A 247 -31.82 22.48 3.88
C GLN A 247 -31.86 23.94 4.30
N GLN A 248 -30.94 24.38 5.16
CA GLN A 248 -30.91 25.73 5.72
C GLN A 248 -29.49 26.27 5.75
N LYS A 249 -29.33 27.59 5.60
CA LYS A 249 -28.03 28.28 5.71
C LYS A 249 -27.28 27.96 7.01
N VAL A 250 -27.98 27.96 8.16
CA VAL A 250 -27.37 27.66 9.47
C VAL A 250 -26.83 26.23 9.51
N GLN A 251 -27.56 25.27 8.93
CA GLN A 251 -27.11 23.88 8.83
C GLN A 251 -25.83 23.80 7.99
N LEU A 252 -25.78 24.47 6.84
CA LEU A 252 -24.60 24.49 5.98
C LEU A 252 -23.36 25.05 6.70
N ILE A 253 -23.52 26.14 7.46
CA ILE A 253 -22.44 26.75 8.24
C ILE A 253 -21.88 25.76 9.29
N TRP A 254 -22.75 25.04 10.00
CA TRP A 254 -22.30 24.04 10.97
C TRP A 254 -21.63 22.84 10.30
N LEU A 255 -22.16 22.36 9.18
CA LEU A 255 -21.54 21.30 8.39
C LEU A 255 -20.14 21.70 7.92
N LEU A 256 -19.97 22.94 7.47
CA LEU A 256 -18.66 23.47 7.07
C LEU A 256 -17.69 23.47 8.25
N ARG A 257 -18.13 23.91 9.43
CA ARG A 257 -17.30 23.92 10.64
C ARG A 257 -16.88 22.52 11.04
N PHE A 258 -17.80 21.56 11.03
CA PHE A 258 -17.46 20.15 11.34
C PHE A 258 -16.51 19.55 10.31
N ALA A 259 -16.67 19.87 9.02
CA ALA A 259 -15.72 19.46 7.98
C ALA A 259 -14.32 20.08 8.20
N CYS A 260 -14.24 21.34 8.63
CA CYS A 260 -12.95 21.94 8.96
C CYS A 260 -12.32 21.31 10.21
N LEU A 261 -13.12 21.02 11.24
CA LEU A 261 -12.64 20.34 12.45
C LEU A 261 -12.10 18.93 12.16
N SER A 262 -12.71 18.20 11.22
CA SER A 262 -12.17 16.90 10.81
C SER A 262 -10.83 17.03 10.08
N VAL A 263 -10.65 18.06 9.24
CA VAL A 263 -9.35 18.39 8.64
C VAL A 263 -8.31 18.75 9.70
N PHE A 264 -8.69 19.51 10.73
CA PHE A 264 -7.76 19.86 11.81
C PHE A 264 -7.35 18.62 12.60
N ALA A 265 -8.28 17.71 12.89
CA ALA A 265 -7.98 16.46 13.56
C ALA A 265 -7.02 15.57 12.73
N ASP A 266 -7.27 15.43 11.42
CA ASP A 266 -6.37 14.72 10.50
C ASP A 266 -4.98 15.36 10.45
N PHE A 267 -4.92 16.70 10.39
CA PHE A 267 -3.65 17.42 10.40
C PHE A 267 -2.88 17.23 11.71
N ILE A 268 -3.56 17.28 12.87
CA ILE A 268 -2.94 16.99 14.18
C ILE A 268 -2.44 15.55 14.23
N HIS A 269 -3.20 14.59 13.69
CA HIS A 269 -2.76 13.20 13.60
C HIS A 269 -1.49 13.07 12.74
N LYS A 270 -1.44 13.68 11.56
CA LYS A 270 -0.22 13.73 10.72
C LYS A 270 0.95 14.39 11.45
N CYS A 271 0.71 15.47 12.21
CA CYS A 271 1.71 16.08 13.07
C CYS A 271 2.19 15.14 14.19
N SER A 272 1.33 14.29 14.76
CA SER A 272 1.77 13.28 15.73
C SER A 272 2.64 12.20 15.09
N LEU A 273 2.37 11.85 13.83
CA LEU A 273 3.20 10.91 13.07
C LEU A 273 4.61 11.49 12.80
N LEU A 274 4.77 12.83 12.74
CA LEU A 274 6.09 13.48 12.67
C LEU A 274 7.00 13.18 13.86
N LEU A 275 6.42 12.85 15.02
CA LEU A 275 7.20 12.52 16.20
C LEU A 275 7.79 11.11 16.13
N ILE A 276 7.20 10.26 15.28
CA ILE A 276 7.52 8.83 15.14
C ILE A 276 8.28 8.59 13.83
N ALA A 277 7.97 9.34 12.78
CA ALA A 277 8.56 9.27 11.45
C ALA A 277 8.87 10.67 10.90
N ASP A 278 9.51 10.75 9.74
CA ASP A 278 9.83 12.05 9.12
C ASP A 278 8.61 12.73 8.47
N TYR A 279 8.75 14.01 8.17
CA TYR A 279 7.69 14.84 7.56
C TYR A 279 7.08 14.24 6.30
N ARG A 280 7.91 13.66 5.43
CA ARG A 280 7.44 13.18 4.14
C ARG A 280 6.74 11.84 4.33
N THR A 281 7.17 11.02 5.26
CA THR A 281 6.44 9.79 5.60
C THR A 281 5.05 10.10 6.19
N ALA A 282 4.95 11.09 7.07
CA ALA A 282 3.68 11.45 7.73
C ALA A 282 2.64 12.09 6.79
N PHE A 283 3.06 12.90 5.81
CA PHE A 283 2.15 13.71 4.99
C PHE A 283 1.84 13.13 3.59
N LYS A 284 2.49 12.03 3.21
CA LYS A 284 2.43 11.43 1.85
C LYS A 284 1.50 10.21 1.76
N THR A 285 0.92 9.75 2.88
CA THR A 285 0.13 8.51 2.98
C THR A 285 -1.13 8.49 2.10
N SER A 286 -1.89 9.58 2.01
CA SER A 286 -3.18 9.57 1.30
C SER A 286 -3.09 9.50 -0.22
N GLU A 287 -1.94 9.82 -0.83
CA GLU A 287 -1.81 9.80 -2.29
C GLU A 287 -1.75 8.38 -2.84
N SER A 288 -0.91 7.52 -2.27
CA SER A 288 -0.74 6.14 -2.73
C SER A 288 -2.01 5.32 -2.62
N ASP A 289 -2.85 5.63 -1.63
CA ASP A 289 -4.07 4.89 -1.35
C ASP A 289 -5.09 5.05 -2.47
N PHE A 290 -5.14 6.21 -3.13
CA PHE A 290 -6.22 6.48 -4.10
C PHE A 290 -5.91 5.97 -5.51
N TRP A 291 -4.72 6.19 -6.07
CA TRP A 291 -4.45 5.91 -7.48
C TRP A 291 -4.39 4.41 -7.80
N GLN A 292 -4.16 3.56 -6.80
CA GLN A 292 -4.07 2.11 -6.93
C GLN A 292 -5.46 1.42 -6.96
N ILE A 293 -6.49 2.07 -6.42
CA ILE A 293 -7.84 1.49 -6.25
C ILE A 293 -8.45 0.92 -7.55
N PRO A 294 -8.35 1.59 -8.71
CA PRO A 294 -8.87 1.03 -9.96
C PRO A 294 -8.26 -0.33 -10.30
N PHE A 295 -6.99 -0.54 -9.96
CA PHE A 295 -6.32 -1.82 -10.18
C PHE A 295 -6.75 -2.88 -9.18
N PHE A 296 -6.93 -2.50 -7.92
CA PHE A 296 -7.46 -3.41 -6.89
C PHE A 296 -8.86 -3.92 -7.27
N ALA A 297 -9.73 -3.05 -7.78
CA ALA A 297 -11.06 -3.40 -8.29
C ALA A 297 -11.02 -4.57 -9.27
N THR A 298 -10.11 -4.48 -10.25
CA THR A 298 -10.00 -5.45 -11.34
C THR A 298 -9.53 -6.82 -10.90
N SER A 299 -9.04 -6.97 -9.67
CA SER A 299 -8.57 -8.25 -9.14
C SER A 299 -9.47 -8.79 -8.04
N ILE A 300 -9.96 -7.91 -7.15
CA ILE A 300 -10.82 -8.30 -6.04
C ILE A 300 -12.18 -8.74 -6.55
N VAL A 301 -12.83 -7.97 -7.44
CA VAL A 301 -14.19 -8.27 -7.90
C VAL A 301 -14.26 -9.64 -8.60
N PRO A 302 -13.39 -9.99 -9.56
CA PRO A 302 -13.38 -11.33 -10.15
C PRO A 302 -13.05 -12.44 -9.14
N ALA A 303 -12.14 -12.18 -8.20
CA ALA A 303 -11.76 -13.17 -7.20
C ALA A 303 -12.94 -13.53 -6.27
N LEU A 304 -13.76 -12.55 -5.89
CA LEU A 304 -14.98 -12.77 -5.11
C LEU A 304 -16.06 -13.53 -5.91
N LEU A 305 -16.15 -13.31 -7.22
CA LEU A 305 -17.21 -13.89 -8.05
C LEU A 305 -16.90 -15.31 -8.55
N THR A 306 -15.64 -15.66 -8.79
CA THR A 306 -15.32 -16.84 -9.63
C THR A 306 -15.02 -18.14 -8.85
N LYS A 307 -14.99 -18.14 -7.51
CA LYS A 307 -14.58 -19.30 -6.65
C LYS A 307 -13.22 -19.94 -7.00
N ARG A 308 -12.54 -19.54 -8.09
CA ARG A 308 -11.19 -19.97 -8.52
C ARG A 308 -10.15 -19.10 -7.80
N SER A 309 -10.13 -19.22 -6.49
CA SER A 309 -9.40 -18.36 -5.55
C SER A 309 -7.98 -18.88 -5.24
N HIS A 310 -7.14 -19.07 -6.25
CA HIS A 310 -5.76 -19.53 -5.98
C HIS A 310 -4.67 -18.82 -6.78
N SER A 311 -4.99 -17.83 -7.62
CA SER A 311 -3.92 -17.12 -8.34
C SER A 311 -4.31 -15.71 -8.75
N SER A 312 -3.29 -14.86 -8.89
CA SER A 312 -3.32 -13.55 -9.56
C SER A 312 -3.76 -13.59 -11.04
N ALA A 313 -4.23 -14.74 -11.55
CA ALA A 313 -4.54 -14.94 -12.96
C ALA A 313 -5.87 -14.30 -13.42
N SER A 314 -6.64 -13.71 -12.50
CA SER A 314 -7.90 -13.02 -12.80
C SER A 314 -7.76 -11.49 -12.96
N GLN A 315 -6.57 -11.00 -13.29
CA GLN A 315 -6.32 -9.57 -13.55
C GLN A 315 -6.84 -9.19 -14.95
N PHE A 316 -7.58 -8.07 -15.06
CA PHE A 316 -8.04 -7.53 -16.35
C PHE A 316 -6.96 -6.78 -17.14
N TRP A 317 -5.78 -6.56 -16.54
CA TRP A 317 -4.67 -5.82 -17.14
C TRP A 317 -3.42 -6.71 -17.23
N LYS A 318 -2.53 -6.40 -18.18
CA LYS A 318 -1.33 -7.23 -18.45
C LYS A 318 -0.14 -6.71 -17.67
N THR A 319 0.60 -7.65 -17.06
CA THR A 319 1.85 -7.36 -16.33
C THR A 319 3.11 -7.74 -17.11
N SER A 320 2.93 -8.40 -18.26
CA SER A 320 4.02 -8.84 -19.13
C SER A 320 3.53 -8.95 -20.57
N GLY A 321 4.44 -8.71 -21.50
CA GLY A 321 4.18 -8.69 -22.94
C GLY A 321 5.31 -8.00 -23.69
N PRO A 322 5.36 -8.13 -25.03
CA PRO A 322 6.44 -7.53 -25.83
C PRO A 322 6.56 -6.01 -25.65
N GLY A 323 5.44 -5.30 -25.46
CA GLY A 323 5.45 -3.85 -25.17
C GLY A 323 5.98 -3.54 -23.77
N ILE A 324 5.49 -4.25 -22.75
CA ILE A 324 5.85 -4.04 -21.34
C ILE A 324 7.32 -4.38 -21.05
N ALA A 325 7.88 -5.41 -21.70
CA ALA A 325 9.28 -5.80 -21.51
C ALA A 325 10.29 -4.75 -21.99
N THR A 326 9.84 -3.72 -22.73
CA THR A 326 10.70 -2.70 -23.34
C THR A 326 10.66 -1.33 -22.65
N LEU A 327 9.91 -1.20 -21.54
CA LEU A 327 9.59 0.10 -20.96
C LEU A 327 10.80 0.84 -20.35
N LYS A 328 11.87 0.11 -19.99
CA LYS A 328 13.18 0.64 -19.53
C LYS A 328 13.03 1.86 -18.61
N GLU A 329 12.26 1.67 -17.54
CA GLU A 329 11.83 2.75 -16.63
C GLU A 329 12.89 3.11 -15.59
N ARG A 330 13.77 2.18 -15.25
CA ARG A 330 14.91 2.34 -14.33
C ARG A 330 16.18 1.73 -14.93
N GLY A 331 17.33 2.05 -14.34
CA GLY A 331 18.63 1.50 -14.69
C GLY A 331 19.33 2.19 -15.87
N LYS A 332 20.41 1.57 -16.38
CA LYS A 332 21.35 2.16 -17.35
C LYS A 332 20.70 2.63 -18.65
N ASP A 333 19.65 1.94 -19.09
CA ASP A 333 18.95 2.25 -20.34
C ASP A 333 17.67 3.10 -20.12
N HIS A 334 17.62 3.89 -19.03
CA HIS A 334 16.50 4.77 -18.69
C HIS A 334 16.04 5.62 -19.88
N GLY A 335 14.72 5.82 -19.97
CA GLY A 335 14.14 6.77 -20.90
C GLY A 335 13.79 6.18 -22.26
N GLY A 336 13.35 4.92 -22.28
CA GLY A 336 12.78 4.28 -23.47
C GLY A 336 11.75 5.18 -24.19
N PRO A 337 11.52 4.95 -25.50
CA PRO A 337 10.70 5.83 -26.33
C PRO A 337 9.29 6.03 -25.76
N LEU A 338 8.82 7.29 -25.78
CA LEU A 338 7.56 7.70 -25.13
C LEU A 338 6.32 7.02 -25.72
N PHE A 339 6.23 6.91 -27.05
CA PHE A 339 5.05 6.35 -27.70
C PHE A 339 4.80 4.87 -27.35
N PRO A 340 5.80 3.97 -27.37
CA PRO A 340 5.65 2.61 -26.86
C PRO A 340 5.22 2.55 -25.39
N ARG A 341 5.75 3.43 -24.53
CA ARG A 341 5.32 3.54 -23.13
C ARG A 341 3.86 3.91 -23.01
N ILE A 342 3.42 4.97 -23.70
CA ILE A 342 2.02 5.39 -23.74
C ILE A 342 1.11 4.25 -24.19
N LYS A 343 1.47 3.55 -25.26
CA LYS A 343 0.68 2.42 -25.78
C LYS A 343 0.55 1.30 -24.75
N ALA A 344 1.67 0.88 -24.15
CA ALA A 344 1.67 -0.18 -23.16
C ALA A 344 0.86 0.20 -21.92
N TYR A 345 1.06 1.41 -21.39
CA TYR A 345 0.41 1.85 -20.17
C TYR A 345 -1.08 2.14 -20.34
N ILE A 346 -1.46 2.92 -21.36
CA ILE A 346 -2.85 3.30 -21.57
C ILE A 346 -3.68 2.07 -21.97
N LEU A 347 -3.21 1.23 -22.90
CA LEU A 347 -4.01 0.12 -23.43
C LEU A 347 -3.86 -1.16 -22.60
N GLU A 348 -2.63 -1.58 -22.30
CA GLU A 348 -2.38 -2.86 -21.62
C GLU A 348 -2.42 -2.72 -20.09
N GLY A 349 -2.03 -1.55 -19.58
CA GLY A 349 -1.98 -1.19 -18.17
C GLY A 349 -3.20 -0.44 -17.65
N MET A 350 -4.28 -0.25 -18.43
CA MET A 350 -5.52 0.42 -18.00
C MET A 350 -5.39 1.87 -17.49
N LEU A 351 -4.29 2.59 -17.78
CA LEU A 351 -4.13 3.99 -17.36
C LEU A 351 -5.12 4.95 -18.05
N TRP A 352 -5.88 4.50 -19.05
CA TRP A 352 -6.98 5.28 -19.63
C TRP A 352 -8.02 5.72 -18.59
N PHE A 353 -8.23 4.93 -17.53
CA PHE A 353 -9.17 5.27 -16.46
C PHE A 353 -8.71 6.53 -15.70
N HIS A 354 -7.43 6.61 -15.36
CA HIS A 354 -6.84 7.79 -14.70
C HIS A 354 -6.99 9.04 -15.57
N VAL A 355 -6.69 8.93 -16.87
CA VAL A 355 -6.83 10.03 -17.82
C VAL A 355 -8.29 10.51 -17.90
N LEU A 356 -9.25 9.58 -17.95
CA LEU A 356 -10.68 9.89 -17.98
C LEU A 356 -11.14 10.63 -16.72
N ILE A 357 -10.74 10.15 -15.54
CA ILE A 357 -11.09 10.78 -14.26
C ILE A 357 -10.45 12.17 -14.13
N ILE A 358 -9.17 12.31 -14.50
CA ILE A 358 -8.48 13.61 -14.52
C ILE A 358 -9.24 14.59 -15.42
N PHE A 359 -9.60 14.17 -16.63
CA PHE A 359 -10.34 15.02 -17.56
C PHE A 359 -11.72 15.39 -17.00
N ALA A 360 -12.45 14.41 -16.44
CA ALA A 360 -13.75 14.65 -15.82
C ALA A 360 -13.68 15.67 -14.67
N PHE A 361 -12.63 15.60 -13.84
CA PHE A 361 -12.44 16.52 -12.72
C PHE A 361 -12.07 17.93 -13.19
N LEU A 362 -11.14 18.05 -14.14
CA LEU A 362 -10.75 19.35 -14.71
C LEU A 362 -11.92 20.00 -15.45
N PHE A 363 -12.68 19.22 -16.23
CA PHE A 363 -13.84 19.71 -16.94
C PHE A 363 -14.98 20.08 -15.97
N GLY A 364 -15.25 19.24 -14.96
CA GLY A 364 -16.20 19.54 -13.89
C GLY A 364 -15.86 20.83 -13.14
N PHE A 365 -14.58 21.02 -12.79
CA PHE A 365 -14.10 22.27 -12.18
C PHE A 365 -14.41 23.50 -13.06
N VAL A 366 -14.08 23.43 -14.35
CA VAL A 366 -14.38 24.54 -15.29
C VAL A 366 -15.89 24.78 -15.39
N LEU A 367 -16.69 23.73 -15.49
CA LEU A 367 -18.15 23.84 -15.53
C LEU A 367 -18.70 24.48 -14.25
N ASP A 368 -18.24 24.09 -13.08
CA ASP A 368 -18.72 24.64 -11.81
C ASP A 368 -18.30 26.11 -11.62
N VAL A 369 -17.10 26.49 -12.09
CA VAL A 369 -16.71 27.91 -12.15
C VAL A 369 -17.63 28.69 -13.08
N MET A 370 -17.94 28.14 -14.26
CA MET A 370 -18.86 28.78 -15.21
C MET A 370 -20.27 28.91 -14.64
N ARG A 371 -20.82 27.84 -14.05
CA ARG A 371 -22.13 27.81 -13.39
C ARG A 371 -22.24 28.81 -12.25
N ALA A 372 -21.17 28.96 -11.45
CA ALA A 372 -21.14 29.97 -10.39
C ALA A 372 -21.39 31.36 -10.98
N THR A 373 -20.73 31.70 -12.09
CA THR A 373 -20.78 33.03 -12.71
C THR A 373 -21.92 33.24 -13.71
N ASP A 374 -22.67 32.19 -14.05
CA ASP A 374 -23.73 32.24 -15.06
C ASP A 374 -25.02 32.87 -14.50
N LEU A 375 -25.09 34.19 -14.59
CA LEU A 375 -26.25 34.98 -14.16
C LEU A 375 -27.52 34.74 -14.99
N ARG A 376 -27.44 33.98 -16.09
CA ARG A 376 -28.56 33.70 -17.01
C ARG A 376 -29.15 32.30 -16.85
N ASP A 377 -28.59 31.48 -15.95
CA ASP A 377 -28.98 30.08 -15.73
C ASP A 377 -28.97 29.23 -17.03
N GLU A 378 -28.12 29.58 -18.00
CA GLU A 378 -27.98 28.85 -19.27
C GLU A 378 -27.26 27.51 -19.07
N ILE A 379 -26.30 27.46 -18.14
CA ILE A 379 -25.54 26.27 -17.73
C ILE A 379 -26.17 25.71 -16.46
N ARG A 380 -27.04 24.72 -16.63
CA ARG A 380 -27.80 24.16 -15.52
C ARG A 380 -26.92 23.31 -14.58
N SER A 381 -27.16 23.47 -13.28
CA SER A 381 -26.86 22.45 -12.26
C SER A 381 -28.07 21.55 -12.07
N VAL A 382 -27.83 20.28 -11.71
CA VAL A 382 -28.88 19.33 -11.32
C VAL A 382 -29.51 19.72 -9.96
N TRP A 383 -28.82 20.57 -9.18
CA TRP A 383 -29.27 21.03 -7.87
C TRP A 383 -29.52 22.54 -7.87
N GLN A 384 -30.75 22.96 -7.59
CA GLN A 384 -31.15 24.36 -7.47
C GLN A 384 -31.51 24.66 -6.01
N THR A 385 -30.69 25.44 -5.30
CA THR A 385 -31.01 25.85 -3.92
C THR A 385 -31.86 27.12 -3.96
N THR A 386 -33.06 27.08 -3.38
CA THR A 386 -33.93 28.25 -3.28
C THR A 386 -33.49 29.25 -2.21
N ASP A 387 -32.70 28.82 -1.23
CA ASP A 387 -32.33 29.61 -0.03
C ASP A 387 -31.50 30.86 -0.34
N PHE A 388 -30.67 30.84 -1.38
CA PHE A 388 -29.81 31.97 -1.74
C PHE A 388 -30.35 32.81 -2.89
N THR A 389 -31.55 32.53 -3.40
CA THR A 389 -32.14 33.23 -4.56
C THR A 389 -32.31 34.74 -4.31
N ASN A 390 -32.53 35.13 -3.06
CA ASN A 390 -32.68 36.53 -2.65
C ASN A 390 -31.35 37.21 -2.24
N GLU A 391 -30.24 36.47 -2.24
CA GLU A 391 -28.93 37.01 -1.87
C GLU A 391 -28.24 37.68 -3.07
N LYS A 392 -27.28 38.58 -2.77
CA LYS A 392 -26.48 39.22 -3.80
C LYS A 392 -25.74 38.19 -4.66
N PRO A 393 -25.50 38.45 -5.97
CA PRO A 393 -24.82 37.51 -6.86
C PRO A 393 -23.51 36.97 -6.28
N GLU A 394 -22.71 37.82 -5.64
CA GLU A 394 -21.39 37.44 -5.11
C GLU A 394 -21.51 36.42 -3.97
N ILE A 395 -22.56 36.54 -3.14
CA ILE A 395 -22.84 35.60 -2.04
C ILE A 395 -23.32 34.27 -2.62
N ARG A 396 -24.15 34.31 -3.66
CA ARG A 396 -24.57 33.09 -4.39
C ARG A 396 -23.38 32.35 -4.99
N TRP A 397 -22.46 33.08 -5.64
CA TRP A 397 -21.24 32.50 -6.21
C TRP A 397 -20.39 31.83 -5.13
N LEU A 398 -20.20 32.50 -3.99
CA LEU A 398 -19.43 31.97 -2.88
C LEU A 398 -20.03 30.67 -2.35
N PHE A 399 -21.33 30.61 -2.07
CA PHE A 399 -21.98 29.39 -1.56
C PHE A 399 -21.98 28.25 -2.60
N TYR A 400 -22.20 28.58 -3.87
CA TYR A 400 -22.12 27.60 -4.95
C TYR A 400 -20.73 26.98 -5.03
N ILE A 401 -19.68 27.80 -5.14
CA ILE A 401 -18.29 27.34 -5.19
C ILE A 401 -17.94 26.56 -3.92
N LEU A 402 -18.27 27.09 -2.75
CA LEU A 402 -17.99 26.46 -1.45
C LEU A 402 -18.63 25.07 -1.31
N THR A 403 -19.83 24.87 -1.85
CA THR A 403 -20.55 23.60 -1.73
C THR A 403 -20.24 22.61 -2.85
N THR A 404 -19.57 23.04 -3.93
CA THR A 404 -19.16 22.19 -5.05
C THR A 404 -17.67 21.91 -5.00
N ILE A 405 -16.86 22.76 -5.62
CA ILE A 405 -15.40 22.61 -5.76
C ILE A 405 -14.64 23.09 -4.51
N GLY A 406 -15.26 23.88 -3.65
CA GLY A 406 -14.64 24.47 -2.46
C GLY A 406 -14.91 23.69 -1.16
N TRP A 407 -15.62 22.57 -1.19
CA TRP A 407 -16.00 21.93 0.07
C TRP A 407 -14.77 21.32 0.77
N PRO A 408 -14.41 21.69 2.02
CA PRO A 408 -13.30 21.06 2.74
C PRO A 408 -13.54 19.55 2.89
N PRO A 409 -12.53 18.69 2.64
CA PRO A 409 -11.09 18.96 2.50
C PRO A 409 -10.61 19.24 1.06
N LEU A 410 -11.47 19.64 0.12
CA LEU A 410 -11.15 19.68 -1.32
C LEU A 410 -10.81 18.29 -1.86
N ILE A 411 -11.61 17.29 -1.49
CA ILE A 411 -11.36 15.87 -1.79
C ILE A 411 -11.09 15.60 -3.27
N TRP A 412 -11.73 16.36 -4.18
CA TRP A 412 -11.50 16.22 -5.60
C TRP A 412 -10.08 16.60 -6.02
N LEU A 413 -9.43 17.58 -5.38
CA LEU A 413 -8.04 17.93 -5.64
C LEU A 413 -7.10 16.84 -5.16
N VAL A 414 -7.38 16.24 -4.00
CA VAL A 414 -6.60 15.11 -3.47
C VAL A 414 -6.66 13.93 -4.42
N VAL A 415 -7.86 13.57 -4.88
CA VAL A 415 -8.04 12.48 -5.84
C VAL A 415 -7.43 12.83 -7.20
N LEU A 416 -7.56 14.07 -7.69
CA LEU A 416 -6.94 14.52 -8.94
C LEU A 416 -5.42 14.35 -8.93
N TRP A 417 -4.76 14.82 -7.87
CA TRP A 417 -3.31 14.68 -7.70
C TRP A 417 -2.88 13.23 -7.58
N SER A 418 -3.65 12.43 -6.84
CA SER A 418 -3.38 11.00 -6.78
C SER A 418 -3.49 10.35 -8.16
N MET A 419 -4.58 10.59 -8.91
CA MET A 419 -4.78 10.04 -10.26
C MET A 419 -3.71 10.48 -11.26
N TRP A 420 -3.08 11.64 -11.03
CA TRP A 420 -1.94 12.11 -11.82
C TRP A 420 -0.68 11.27 -11.63
N THR A 421 -0.47 10.66 -10.46
CA THR A 421 0.74 9.90 -10.11
C THR A 421 1.16 8.88 -11.18
N PRO A 422 0.32 7.91 -11.58
CA PRO A 422 0.69 6.93 -12.61
C PRO A 422 0.86 7.56 -14.01
N VAL A 423 0.10 8.61 -14.33
CA VAL A 423 0.24 9.34 -15.61
C VAL A 423 1.58 10.09 -15.67
N GLY A 424 1.92 10.81 -14.61
CA GLY A 424 3.19 11.50 -14.46
C GLY A 424 4.38 10.52 -14.50
N TYR A 425 4.26 9.38 -13.84
CA TYR A 425 5.27 8.32 -13.88
C TYR A 425 5.45 7.75 -15.30
N MET A 426 4.35 7.47 -16.01
CA MET A 426 4.40 6.99 -17.40
C MET A 426 5.14 7.98 -18.31
N LEU A 427 4.87 9.28 -18.18
CA LEU A 427 5.49 10.34 -18.98
C LEU A 427 6.98 10.51 -18.61
N CYS A 428 7.25 10.66 -17.32
CA CYS A 428 8.55 11.01 -16.76
C CYS A 428 8.90 10.09 -15.57
N PRO A 429 9.30 8.83 -15.84
CA PRO A 429 9.70 7.90 -14.78
C PRO A 429 10.97 8.43 -14.11
N PRO A 430 11.12 8.22 -12.79
CA PRO A 430 12.27 8.72 -12.06
C PRO A 430 13.57 8.10 -12.59
N LYS A 431 14.66 8.88 -12.56
CA LYS A 431 16.00 8.35 -12.86
C LYS A 431 16.51 7.62 -11.64
N ASP A 432 17.05 6.43 -11.86
CA ASP A 432 17.62 5.59 -10.82
C ASP A 432 19.03 5.12 -11.23
N GLU A 433 19.89 4.95 -10.24
CA GLU A 433 21.21 4.36 -10.42
C GLU A 433 21.07 2.84 -10.66
N PRO A 434 21.93 2.24 -11.51
CA PRO A 434 21.92 0.80 -11.73
C PRO A 434 22.14 0.03 -10.42
N ARG A 435 21.54 -1.16 -10.32
CA ARG A 435 21.64 -2.03 -9.13
C ARG A 435 23.08 -2.20 -8.62
N GLU A 436 24.03 -2.34 -9.53
CA GLU A 436 25.43 -2.58 -9.18
C GLU A 436 26.08 -1.38 -8.47
N GLU A 437 25.64 -0.16 -8.73
CA GLU A 437 26.16 1.05 -8.06
C GLU A 437 25.68 1.14 -6.61
N HIS A 438 24.58 0.47 -6.29
CA HIS A 438 24.05 0.41 -4.93
C HIS A 438 24.76 -0.63 -4.06
N LEU A 439 25.63 -1.46 -4.63
CA LEU A 439 26.25 -2.61 -3.96
C LEU A 439 27.78 -2.49 -3.89
N THR A 440 28.33 -2.88 -2.75
CA THR A 440 29.77 -3.02 -2.53
C THR A 440 30.10 -4.47 -2.18
N LEU A 441 31.09 -5.04 -2.88
CA LEU A 441 31.59 -6.38 -2.58
C LEU A 441 32.42 -6.34 -1.28
N ASP A 442 31.98 -7.09 -0.28
CA ASP A 442 32.82 -7.42 0.87
C ASP A 442 33.83 -8.49 0.45
N LYS A 443 35.11 -8.10 0.35
CA LYS A 443 36.20 -8.99 -0.05
C LYS A 443 36.46 -10.13 0.93
N GLY A 444 36.05 -9.99 2.19
CA GLY A 444 36.24 -11.02 3.22
C GLY A 444 35.22 -12.15 3.12
N THR A 445 33.98 -11.83 2.72
CA THR A 445 32.88 -12.80 2.62
C THR A 445 32.50 -13.14 1.17
N SER A 446 33.02 -12.40 0.19
CA SER A 446 32.61 -12.46 -1.22
C SER A 446 31.12 -12.16 -1.45
N VAL A 447 30.47 -11.48 -0.50
CA VAL A 447 29.06 -11.11 -0.56
C VAL A 447 28.93 -9.63 -0.93
N TYR A 448 27.98 -9.32 -1.81
CA TYR A 448 27.61 -7.93 -2.10
C TYR A 448 26.66 -7.41 -1.02
N TYR A 449 27.00 -6.28 -0.42
CA TYR A 449 26.16 -5.57 0.52
C TYR A 449 25.75 -4.20 -0.03
N PRO A 450 24.56 -3.70 0.31
CA PRO A 450 24.19 -2.33 -0.02
C PRO A 450 25.16 -1.32 0.58
N THR A 451 25.50 -0.30 -0.18
CA THR A 451 26.37 0.80 0.27
C THR A 451 25.73 1.57 1.43
N ASP A 452 26.52 2.28 2.24
CA ASP A 452 25.99 3.12 3.31
C ASP A 452 25.01 4.20 2.83
N LYS A 453 25.14 4.64 1.58
CA LYS A 453 24.17 5.54 0.93
C LYS A 453 22.86 4.80 0.68
N ALA A 454 22.93 3.64 0.03
CA ALA A 454 21.76 2.86 -0.36
C ALA A 454 20.99 2.27 0.85
N ARG A 455 21.67 2.09 1.98
CA ARG A 455 21.06 1.65 3.25
C ARG A 455 20.16 2.70 3.91
N LYS A 456 20.37 3.99 3.63
CA LYS A 456 19.63 5.11 4.28
C LYS A 456 18.18 5.24 3.82
N GLY A 457 17.74 4.43 2.85
CA GLY A 457 16.37 4.43 2.36
C GLY A 457 16.07 5.60 1.42
N THR A 458 14.83 6.08 1.45
CA THR A 458 14.30 7.01 0.45
C THR A 458 14.97 8.38 0.49
N GLU A 459 15.54 8.79 -0.64
CA GLU A 459 16.09 10.13 -0.79
C GLU A 459 15.07 11.17 -1.28
N PHE A 460 15.34 12.42 -0.92
CA PHE A 460 14.40 13.51 -1.04
C PHE A 460 15.11 14.80 -1.48
N THR A 461 14.55 15.50 -2.48
CA THR A 461 15.00 16.87 -2.82
C THR A 461 14.56 17.86 -1.75
N PRO A 462 15.26 19.00 -1.52
CA PRO A 462 14.90 19.95 -0.46
C PRO A 462 13.44 20.40 -0.46
N LEU A 463 12.86 20.65 -1.65
CA LEU A 463 11.46 21.06 -1.81
C LEU A 463 10.47 19.89 -1.87
N GLY A 464 10.93 18.66 -2.11
CA GLY A 464 10.05 17.50 -2.31
C GLY A 464 9.19 17.61 -3.57
N ARG A 465 8.09 16.86 -3.59
CA ARG A 465 7.09 16.93 -4.67
C ARG A 465 6.02 17.97 -4.28
N PRO A 466 5.37 18.63 -5.24
CA PRO A 466 4.27 19.56 -4.94
C PRO A 466 3.15 18.93 -4.11
N SER A 467 2.87 17.65 -4.38
CA SER A 467 1.81 16.89 -3.73
C SER A 467 2.09 16.63 -2.24
N ASP A 468 3.37 16.57 -1.84
CA ASP A 468 3.81 16.47 -0.43
C ASP A 468 3.36 17.67 0.43
N HIS A 469 2.92 18.78 -0.19
CA HIS A 469 2.45 20.01 0.48
C HIS A 469 0.93 20.19 0.41
N LEU A 470 0.19 19.26 -0.22
CA LEU A 470 -1.24 19.40 -0.44
C LEU A 470 -2.02 19.40 0.88
N SER A 471 -1.65 18.53 1.82
CA SER A 471 -2.27 18.48 3.16
C SER A 471 -2.13 19.81 3.92
N VAL A 472 -0.97 20.48 3.84
CA VAL A 472 -0.76 21.80 4.46
C VAL A 472 -1.63 22.85 3.78
N SER A 473 -1.71 22.82 2.45
CA SER A 473 -2.55 23.75 1.68
C SER A 473 -4.03 23.60 2.02
N ILE A 474 -4.52 22.36 2.14
CA ILE A 474 -5.89 22.04 2.56
C ILE A 474 -6.16 22.48 3.99
N PHE A 475 -5.19 22.32 4.89
CA PHE A 475 -5.31 22.80 6.27
C PHE A 475 -5.45 24.33 6.32
N VAL A 476 -4.56 25.07 5.64
CA VAL A 476 -4.64 26.54 5.58
C VAL A 476 -5.97 27.00 4.98
N TYR A 477 -6.41 26.37 3.89
CA TYR A 477 -7.72 26.62 3.30
C TYR A 477 -8.87 26.40 4.31
N SER A 478 -8.84 25.28 5.03
CA SER A 478 -9.87 24.93 6.02
C SER A 478 -9.89 25.91 7.20
N VAL A 479 -8.74 26.46 7.60
CA VAL A 479 -8.67 27.55 8.60
C VAL A 479 -9.39 28.80 8.10
N ILE A 480 -9.15 29.20 6.84
CA ILE A 480 -9.82 30.35 6.22
C ILE A 480 -11.34 30.13 6.18
N CYS A 481 -11.80 28.94 5.75
CA CYS A 481 -13.22 28.59 5.74
C CYS A 481 -13.84 28.59 7.14
N PHE A 482 -13.14 28.02 8.13
CA PHE A 482 -13.64 27.94 9.50
C PHE A 482 -13.80 29.34 10.11
N VAL A 483 -12.79 30.20 9.96
CA VAL A 483 -12.85 31.59 10.45
C VAL A 483 -13.92 32.39 9.68
N GLY A 484 -13.94 32.29 8.36
CA GLY A 484 -14.93 32.95 7.51
C GLY A 484 -16.37 32.56 7.84
N SER A 485 -16.60 31.33 8.29
CA SER A 485 -17.93 30.83 8.66
C SER A 485 -18.58 31.56 9.85
N TRP A 486 -17.85 32.37 10.60
CA TRP A 486 -18.40 33.20 11.70
C TRP A 486 -18.93 34.56 11.22
N TYR A 487 -18.66 34.91 9.96
CA TYR A 487 -19.05 36.17 9.33
C TYR A 487 -20.09 35.98 8.20
N LEU A 488 -20.49 34.73 7.95
CA LEU A 488 -21.56 34.33 7.01
C LEU A 488 -22.90 34.21 7.74
#